data_AF-A0A0D0DBW2-F1
#
_entry.id   AF-A0A0D0DBW2-F1
#
_cell.length_a   1.000
_cell.length_b   1.000
_cell.length_c   1.000
_cell.angle_alpha   90.00
_cell.angle_beta   90.00
_cell.angle_gamma   90.00
#
_symmetry.space_group_name_H-M   'P 1'
#
loop_
_entity.id
_entity.type
_entity.pdbx_description
1 polymer ?
#
loop_
_entity_poly.entity_id
_entity_poly.type
_entity_poly.pdbx_seq_one_letter_code
_entity_poly.pdbx_strand_id
1 'polypeptide(L)'
;MQPFCPNLWLVDSHSTADTKSCSEFTYQVKPNLCVYSDASSIGCDSSRVEVIIKFKWDHGQDPFCQPMFVSCCNTALNTLGQITAYASAQLTSQFCTHCFSILVIQDITYIIRWD
;
A
#
# COMPACT_ATOMS: atom_id res chain seq x y z
N MET A 1 25.33 -10.37 -10.59
CA MET A 1 24.36 -10.31 -9.47
C MET A 1 23.03 -10.77 -10.02
N GLN A 2 22.47 -11.86 -9.51
CA GLN A 2 21.21 -12.42 -10.02
C GLN A 2 20.04 -11.63 -9.41
N PRO A 3 18.97 -11.31 -10.16
CA PRO A 3 17.84 -10.56 -9.61
C PRO A 3 17.19 -11.36 -8.47
N PHE A 4 16.97 -10.71 -7.33
CA PHE A 4 16.35 -11.35 -6.15
C PHE A 4 14.90 -11.78 -6.41
N CYS A 5 14.17 -11.05 -7.27
CA CYS A 5 12.81 -11.38 -7.71
C CYS A 5 12.64 -11.04 -9.20
N PRO A 6 13.03 -11.91 -10.15
CA PRO A 6 13.05 -11.58 -11.58
C PRO A 6 11.66 -11.36 -12.19
N ASN A 7 10.60 -11.82 -11.51
CA ASN A 7 9.23 -11.75 -11.99
C ASN A 7 8.40 -10.67 -11.29
N LEU A 8 9.01 -9.87 -10.41
CA LEU A 8 8.33 -8.77 -9.74
C LEU A 8 8.89 -7.44 -10.19
N TRP A 9 7.98 -6.53 -10.51
CA TRP A 9 8.27 -5.21 -11.04
C TRP A 9 7.82 -4.16 -10.03
N LEU A 10 8.77 -3.40 -9.52
CA LEU A 10 8.50 -2.23 -8.69
C LEU A 10 8.17 -1.04 -9.58
N VAL A 11 7.01 -0.43 -9.37
CA VAL A 11 6.55 0.74 -10.11
C VAL A 11 6.37 1.89 -9.15
N ASP A 12 7.00 3.02 -9.46
CA ASP A 12 6.74 4.28 -8.76
C ASP A 12 5.36 4.82 -9.13
N SER A 13 4.44 4.80 -8.16
CA SER A 13 3.05 5.19 -8.32
C SER A 13 2.68 6.44 -7.52
N HIS A 14 3.67 7.09 -6.87
CA HIS A 14 3.42 8.19 -5.92
C HIS A 14 2.67 9.38 -6.50
N SER A 15 2.68 9.58 -7.82
CA SER A 15 2.02 10.69 -8.51
C SER A 15 0.70 10.28 -9.19
N THR A 16 0.49 8.97 -9.40
CA THR A 16 -0.62 8.40 -10.16
C THR A 16 -1.59 7.64 -9.25
N ALA A 17 -2.75 8.23 -8.99
CA ALA A 17 -3.84 7.52 -8.31
C ALA A 17 -4.41 6.40 -9.20
N ASP A 18 -5.05 5.41 -8.58
CA ASP A 18 -5.82 4.40 -9.31
C ASP A 18 -7.08 5.02 -9.93
N THR A 19 -7.03 5.23 -11.24
CA THR A 19 -8.16 5.70 -12.03
C THR A 19 -8.85 4.59 -12.81
N LYS A 20 -8.49 3.31 -12.57
CA LYS A 20 -9.08 2.18 -13.28
C LYS A 20 -10.16 1.50 -12.45
N SER A 21 -9.82 1.13 -11.22
CA SER A 21 -10.71 0.43 -10.31
C SER A 21 -11.36 1.37 -9.29
N CYS A 22 -10.72 2.51 -9.01
CA CYS A 22 -11.17 3.46 -7.97
C CYS A 22 -11.49 4.86 -8.52
N SER A 23 -11.81 4.99 -9.81
CA SER A 23 -12.11 6.29 -10.43
C SER A 23 -13.32 7.02 -9.84
N GLU A 24 -14.30 6.27 -9.34
CA GLU A 24 -15.51 6.82 -8.72
C GLU A 24 -15.35 7.08 -7.22
N PHE A 25 -14.23 6.69 -6.62
CA PHE A 25 -14.02 6.89 -5.19
C PHE A 25 -13.66 8.35 -4.92
N THR A 26 -14.32 8.95 -3.92
CA THR A 26 -13.97 10.30 -3.44
C THR A 26 -12.57 10.34 -2.84
N TYR A 27 -12.09 9.21 -2.31
CA TYR A 27 -10.73 9.03 -1.81
C TYR A 27 -9.83 8.41 -2.87
N GLN A 28 -8.68 9.03 -3.13
CA GLN A 28 -7.71 8.55 -4.10
C GLN A 28 -6.83 7.43 -3.52
N VAL A 29 -6.91 6.24 -4.13
CA VAL A 29 -5.96 5.16 -3.90
C VAL A 29 -4.65 5.52 -4.59
N LYS A 30 -3.68 5.99 -3.81
CA LYS A 30 -2.42 6.55 -4.30
C LYS A 30 -1.25 6.14 -3.38
N PRO A 31 -0.82 4.87 -3.47
CA PRO A 31 0.36 4.41 -2.77
C PRO A 31 1.63 5.05 -3.34
N ASN A 32 2.77 4.83 -2.68
CA ASN A 32 4.04 5.35 -3.17
C ASN A 32 4.65 4.41 -4.21
N LEU A 33 4.65 3.10 -3.93
CA LEU A 33 5.09 2.09 -4.88
C LEU A 33 4.05 0.98 -4.95
N CYS A 34 3.93 0.41 -6.15
CA CYS A 34 3.16 -0.79 -6.41
C CYS A 34 4.11 -1.87 -6.91
N VAL A 35 3.87 -3.12 -6.51
CA VAL A 35 4.58 -4.29 -7.03
C VAL A 35 3.65 -5.08 -7.92
N TYR A 36 4.09 -5.42 -9.12
CA TYR A 36 3.32 -6.20 -10.08
C TYR A 36 4.07 -7.45 -10.51
N SER A 37 3.32 -8.47 -10.93
CA SER A 37 3.85 -9.69 -11.56
C SER A 37 4.18 -9.51 -13.05
N ASP A 38 3.95 -8.31 -13.61
CA ASP A 38 4.21 -7.98 -15.00
C ASP A 38 4.92 -6.62 -15.19
N ALA A 39 5.64 -6.49 -16.31
CA ALA A 39 6.43 -5.30 -16.63
C ALA A 39 5.63 -4.17 -17.31
N SER A 40 4.35 -4.41 -17.65
CA SER A 40 3.54 -3.48 -18.44
C SER A 40 2.74 -2.49 -17.58
N SER A 41 2.65 -2.75 -16.28
CA SER A 41 1.89 -1.95 -15.34
C SER A 41 2.55 -0.58 -15.12
N ILE A 42 1.74 0.47 -15.23
CA ILE A 42 2.15 1.88 -15.06
C ILE A 42 1.26 2.49 -13.98
N GLY A 43 1.88 3.15 -13.01
CA GLY A 43 1.19 3.79 -11.90
C GLY A 43 0.50 2.79 -10.97
N CYS A 44 -0.63 3.18 -10.39
CA CYS A 44 -1.44 2.36 -9.49
C CYS A 44 -2.62 1.72 -10.24
N ASP A 45 -2.73 0.40 -10.14
CA ASP A 45 -3.83 -0.41 -10.65
C ASP A 45 -4.15 -1.51 -9.62
N SER A 46 -5.13 -1.24 -8.75
CA SER A 46 -5.47 -2.14 -7.66
C SER A 46 -5.97 -3.50 -8.16
N SER A 47 -6.49 -3.59 -9.39
CA SER A 47 -6.92 -4.87 -10.00
C SER A 47 -5.78 -5.79 -10.40
N ARG A 48 -4.52 -5.32 -10.35
CA ARG A 48 -3.34 -6.09 -10.77
C ARG A 48 -2.20 -6.08 -9.75
N VAL A 49 -2.24 -5.18 -8.78
CA VAL A 49 -1.15 -5.02 -7.81
C VAL A 49 -1.02 -6.24 -6.91
N GLU A 50 0.21 -6.72 -6.71
CA GLU A 50 0.52 -7.83 -5.81
C GLU A 50 0.77 -7.30 -4.39
N VAL A 51 1.58 -6.24 -4.28
CA VAL A 51 1.96 -5.62 -3.00
C VAL A 51 1.89 -4.10 -3.11
N ILE A 52 1.29 -3.47 -2.10
CA ILE A 52 1.21 -2.02 -1.97
C ILE A 52 2.24 -1.54 -0.94
N ILE A 53 3.04 -0.53 -1.31
CA ILE A 53 4.06 0.05 -0.41
C ILE A 53 3.75 1.52 -0.13
N LYS A 54 3.72 1.87 1.16
CA LYS A 54 3.52 3.24 1.65
C LYS A 54 4.73 3.70 2.45
N PHE A 55 5.19 4.92 2.20
CA PHE A 55 6.25 5.56 2.97
C PHE A 55 5.68 6.70 3.81
N LYS A 56 6.22 6.84 5.01
CA LYS A 56 6.06 8.01 5.88
C LYS A 56 7.42 8.35 6.48
N TRP A 57 7.68 9.64 6.63
CA TRP A 57 8.96 10.13 7.16
C TRP A 57 8.92 10.46 8.64
N ASP A 58 7.72 10.65 9.20
CA ASP A 58 7.52 11.07 10.58
C ASP A 58 6.98 9.89 11.43
N HIS A 59 7.65 9.59 12.54
CA HIS A 59 7.18 8.62 13.52
C HIS A 59 5.79 8.96 14.09
N GLY A 60 5.40 10.24 14.12
CA GLY A 60 4.04 10.64 14.48
C GLY A 60 2.95 10.14 13.52
N GLN A 61 3.35 9.61 12.36
CA GLN A 61 2.47 9.00 11.36
C GLN A 61 2.43 7.46 11.46
N ASP A 62 3.14 6.87 12.41
CA ASP A 62 3.12 5.44 12.67
C ASP A 62 1.77 5.03 13.27
N PRO A 63 0.96 4.24 12.54
CA PRO A 63 -0.33 3.78 13.05
C PRO A 63 -0.18 2.75 14.17
N PHE A 64 0.99 2.10 14.32
CA PHE A 64 1.18 1.03 15.28
C PHE A 64 1.95 1.52 16.49
N CYS A 65 1.40 1.28 17.68
CA CYS A 65 2.00 1.71 18.92
C CYS A 65 1.79 0.66 20.01
N GLN A 66 2.85 0.19 20.63
CA GLN A 66 2.73 -0.68 21.81
C GLN A 66 2.58 0.17 23.08
N PRO A 67 1.70 -0.21 24.03
CA PRO A 67 0.91 -1.45 24.10
C PRO A 67 -0.46 -1.38 23.42
N MET A 68 -0.89 -0.21 22.93
CA MET A 68 -2.26 0.04 22.46
C MET A 68 -2.61 -0.65 21.12
N PHE A 69 -1.62 -1.31 20.49
CA PHE A 69 -1.60 -1.84 19.12
C PHE A 69 -1.75 -0.75 18.05
N VAL A 70 -2.72 0.16 18.19
CA VAL A 70 -2.97 1.30 17.29
C VAL A 70 -2.80 2.63 18.03
N SER A 71 -2.14 3.59 17.38
CA SER A 71 -1.97 4.95 17.89
C SER A 71 -3.29 5.72 17.86
N CYS A 72 -3.53 6.54 18.90
CA CYS A 72 -4.69 7.44 18.96
C CYS A 72 -4.44 8.80 18.29
N CYS A 73 -3.23 9.05 17.78
CA CYS A 73 -2.90 10.31 17.13
C CYS A 73 -3.59 10.41 15.76
N ASN A 74 -4.19 11.57 15.45
CA ASN A 74 -4.90 11.78 14.18
C ASN A 74 -4.01 11.54 12.94
N THR A 75 -2.73 11.91 12.99
CA THR A 75 -1.79 11.69 11.87
C THR A 75 -1.51 10.22 11.63
N ALA A 76 -1.41 9.43 12.70
CA ALA A 76 -1.25 8.00 12.67
C ALA A 76 -2.53 7.29 12.18
N LEU A 77 -3.69 7.71 12.68
CA LEU A 77 -4.99 7.22 12.22
C LEU A 77 -5.24 7.54 10.74
N ASN A 78 -4.77 8.69 10.25
CA ASN A 78 -4.78 9.00 8.83
C ASN A 78 -3.96 7.97 8.05
N THR A 79 -2.72 7.68 8.44
CA THR A 79 -1.91 6.64 7.80
C THR A 79 -2.62 5.29 7.80
N LEU A 80 -3.18 4.89 8.94
CA LEU A 80 -3.95 3.64 9.07
C LEU A 80 -5.10 3.61 8.06
N GLY A 81 -5.91 4.67 8.01
CA GLY A 81 -7.00 4.80 7.05
C GLY A 81 -6.54 4.70 5.59
N GLN A 82 -5.39 5.31 5.27
CA GLN A 82 -4.82 5.22 3.92
C GLN A 82 -4.46 3.77 3.55
N ILE A 83 -3.71 3.06 4.40
CA ILE A 83 -3.26 1.70 4.10
C ILE A 83 -4.44 0.70 4.10
N THR A 84 -5.42 0.87 4.97
CA THR A 84 -6.65 0.07 4.99
C THR A 84 -7.47 0.28 3.73
N ALA A 85 -7.60 1.54 3.26
CA ALA A 85 -8.31 1.85 2.03
C ALA A 85 -7.63 1.21 0.81
N TYR A 86 -6.30 1.19 0.76
CA TYR A 86 -5.55 0.56 -0.33
C TYR A 86 -5.72 -0.97 -0.32
N ALA A 87 -5.62 -1.60 0.85
CA ALA A 87 -5.86 -3.03 0.99
C ALA A 87 -7.30 -3.41 0.59
N SER A 88 -8.27 -2.59 1.00
CA SER A 88 -9.68 -2.76 0.63
C SER A 88 -9.90 -2.64 -0.88
N ALA A 89 -9.23 -1.67 -1.54
CA ALA A 89 -9.27 -1.54 -2.99
C ALA A 89 -8.69 -2.77 -3.71
N GLN A 90 -7.57 -3.31 -3.24
CA GLN A 90 -7.00 -4.54 -3.79
C GLN A 90 -7.92 -5.75 -3.60
N LEU A 91 -8.41 -5.97 -2.38
CA LEU A 91 -9.30 -7.09 -2.06
C LEU A 91 -10.60 -7.05 -2.87
N THR A 92 -11.19 -5.87 -3.05
CA THR A 92 -12.45 -5.70 -3.81
C THR A 92 -12.26 -5.80 -5.31
N SER A 93 -11.13 -5.34 -5.86
CA SER A 93 -10.87 -5.38 -7.30
C SER A 93 -10.43 -6.75 -7.80
N GLN A 94 -9.73 -7.55 -6.98
CA GLN A 94 -9.20 -8.85 -7.39
C GLN A 94 -9.98 -10.05 -6.84
N PHE A 95 -10.89 -9.84 -5.86
CA PHE A 95 -11.56 -10.91 -5.11
C PHE A 95 -10.57 -11.92 -4.50
N CYS A 96 -9.37 -11.45 -4.12
CA CYS A 96 -8.31 -12.27 -3.54
C CYS A 96 -8.59 -12.66 -2.08
N THR A 97 -8.07 -13.83 -1.67
CA THR A 97 -8.14 -14.31 -0.28
C THR A 97 -7.05 -13.72 0.62
N HIS A 98 -5.98 -13.21 0.03
CA HIS A 98 -4.83 -12.65 0.76
C HIS A 98 -4.47 -11.28 0.19
N CYS A 99 -4.16 -10.33 1.08
CA CYS A 99 -3.67 -9.00 0.71
C CYS A 99 -2.51 -8.63 1.62
N PHE A 100 -1.41 -8.20 0.99
CA PHE A 100 -0.19 -7.81 1.69
C PHE A 100 0.12 -6.34 1.44
N SER A 101 0.63 -5.67 2.45
CA SER A 101 1.14 -4.30 2.33
C SER A 101 2.44 -4.14 3.07
N ILE A 102 3.27 -3.22 2.60
CA ILE A 102 4.48 -2.79 3.28
C ILE A 102 4.31 -1.33 3.69
N LEU A 103 4.50 -1.05 4.98
CA LEU A 103 4.54 0.31 5.49
C LEU A 103 5.95 0.58 5.99
N VAL A 104 6.60 1.59 5.43
CA VAL A 104 7.91 2.06 5.87
C VAL A 104 7.72 3.40 6.59
N ILE A 105 8.03 3.43 7.88
CA ILE A 105 8.06 4.63 8.71
C ILE A 105 9.52 4.91 9.07
N GLN A 106 10.16 5.85 8.38
CA GLN A 106 11.58 6.18 8.59
C GLN A 106 12.49 4.93 8.53
N ASP A 107 12.94 4.42 9.68
CA ASP A 107 13.82 3.25 9.84
C ASP A 107 13.06 1.95 10.20
N ILE A 108 11.74 2.01 10.36
CA ILE A 108 10.89 0.88 10.71
C ILE A 108 10.14 0.40 9.46
N THR A 109 10.11 -0.92 9.24
CA THR A 109 9.34 -1.56 8.18
C THR A 109 8.35 -2.57 8.74
N TYR A 110 7.07 -2.38 8.43
CA TYR A 110 6.00 -3.32 8.73
C TYR A 110 5.65 -4.11 7.48
N ILE A 111 5.56 -5.43 7.63
CA ILE A 111 4.95 -6.33 6.65
C ILE A 111 3.58 -6.69 7.21
N ILE A 112 2.52 -6.28 6.52
CA ILE A 112 1.14 -6.39 6.97
C ILE A 112 0.42 -7.40 6.09
N ARG A 113 -0.25 -8.36 6.74
CA ARG A 113 -1.24 -9.26 6.13
C ARG A 113 -2.62 -8.84 6.63
N TRP A 114 -3.55 -8.63 5.70
CA TRP A 114 -4.87 -8.02 6.00
C TRP A 114 -6.01 -9.01 6.24
N ASP A 115 -5.81 -10.28 5.89
CA ASP A 115 -6.75 -11.39 6.12
C ASP A 115 -6.48 -12.16 7.42
#